data_AF-A0A0Q5AAR2-F1
#
_entry.id   AF-A0A0Q5AAR2-F1
#
_cell.length_a   1.000
_cell.length_b   1.000
_cell.length_c   1.000
_cell.angle_alpha   90.00
_cell.angle_beta   90.00
_cell.angle_gamma   90.00
#
_symmetry.space_group_name_H-M   'P 1'
#
loop_
_entity.id
_entity.type
_entity.pdbx_description
1 polymer ?
#
loop_
_entity_poly.entity_id
_entity_poly.type
_entity_poly.pdbx_seq_one_letter_code
_entity_poly.pdbx_strand_id
1 'polypeptide(L)'
;MTDPRVTSLEGELPDGLVDAVEAYEAALAADDVPALADAFVRAPTTLRGDSSGLLVGHEAITGFRGRRGGTPPRALAELHVRAVGADTALVVTVNVPARGGRGLVTQLWVREDRVWRVRAAQVQAPAPALDPRVWRAVGAPLVPAAASGALDGLDVAVKDLFAIEGQRIGAGIPVRLTEAPLETTTAPAVAMLLDAGASVRGIAQTDEFAYSIAGRNSGYGTPPNPAVPGAIPGGSSSGPATAVSLGQASVGLATDTAGSIRVPASYQGLWGLRTTHGAVPVAGLLPLAPSFDTVGWLTRDLATLRRVAAVGLAGAASESVGGFVVAEALLEQVDPGVRAAFSAVLDGLEVERVELPPVAEMFEAFRLVQAAEAWASDGEWVAAHPGVLADDVQARFDAASRVDEATEDAARGRLAEFRDALDTALGRRVLLLPSASSVAPALDASAEVIDAARTATLGLTCLAGIGGYPALSVPRLVVDRKPVGLCLVGPRGADLALLEVAVSIVANL
;
A
#
# COMPACT_ATOMS: atom_id res chain seq x y z
N MET A 1 14.54 -19.45 28.60
CA MET A 1 13.85 -18.14 28.45
C MET A 1 14.01 -17.71 27.00
N THR A 2 12.92 -17.31 26.34
CA THR A 2 12.99 -16.79 24.97
C THR A 2 13.63 -15.41 25.00
N ASP A 3 14.78 -15.26 24.35
CA ASP A 3 15.41 -13.96 24.12
C ASP A 3 14.41 -13.04 23.37
N PRO A 4 14.10 -11.83 23.86
CA PRO A 4 13.10 -10.95 23.25
C PRO A 4 13.47 -10.51 21.83
N ARG A 5 14.73 -10.64 21.42
CA ARG A 5 15.19 -10.38 20.05
C ARG A 5 14.73 -11.45 19.06
N VAL A 6 14.38 -12.65 19.53
CA VAL A 6 14.00 -13.79 18.68
C VAL A 6 12.49 -13.76 18.42
N THR A 7 12.13 -13.62 17.15
CA THR A 7 10.74 -13.60 16.68
C THR A 7 10.08 -14.97 16.74
N SER A 8 10.79 -16.05 16.35
CA SER A 8 10.32 -17.42 16.56
C SER A 8 11.47 -18.39 16.78
N LEU A 9 11.28 -19.33 17.70
CA LEU A 9 12.28 -20.30 18.12
C LEU A 9 11.69 -21.72 18.05
N GLU A 10 12.46 -22.65 17.49
CA GLU A 10 12.23 -24.09 17.64
C GLU A 10 13.48 -24.72 18.27
N GLY A 11 13.28 -25.51 19.33
CA GLY A 11 14.35 -26.08 20.15
C GLY A 11 14.87 -25.14 21.24
N GLU A 12 15.98 -25.51 21.87
CA GLU A 12 16.66 -24.69 22.88
C GLU A 12 17.58 -23.68 22.20
N LEU A 13 17.48 -22.40 22.57
CA LEU A 13 18.28 -21.33 21.97
C LEU A 13 19.76 -21.53 22.33
N PRO A 14 20.67 -21.72 21.35
CA PRO A 14 22.08 -21.94 21.66
C PRO A 14 22.77 -20.69 22.21
N ASP A 15 23.57 -20.87 23.26
CA ASP A 15 24.32 -19.79 23.91
C ASP A 15 25.19 -19.00 22.92
N GLY A 16 25.07 -17.67 22.99
CA GLY A 16 25.86 -16.70 22.20
C GLY A 16 25.50 -16.62 20.72
N LEU A 17 24.51 -17.38 20.23
CA LEU A 17 24.12 -17.34 18.82
C LEU A 17 23.52 -15.99 18.43
N VAL A 18 22.61 -15.45 19.25
CA VAL A 18 21.92 -14.19 18.93
C VAL A 18 22.90 -13.03 18.85
N ASP A 19 23.85 -12.95 19.78
CA ASP A 19 24.88 -11.89 19.78
C ASP A 19 25.78 -11.99 18.54
N ALA A 20 26.10 -13.20 18.07
CA ALA A 20 26.87 -13.39 16.84
C ALA A 20 26.09 -12.96 15.59
N VAL A 21 24.78 -13.21 15.54
CA VAL A 21 23.91 -12.74 14.46
C VAL A 21 23.82 -11.22 14.44
N GLU A 22 23.67 -10.57 15.59
CA GLU A 22 23.65 -9.11 15.69
C GLU A 22 25.00 -8.48 15.31
N ALA A 23 26.11 -9.08 15.73
CA ALA A 23 27.44 -8.64 15.32
C ALA A 23 27.63 -8.73 13.80
N TYR A 24 27.10 -9.79 13.15
CA TYR A 24 27.11 -9.92 11.70
C TYR A 24 26.27 -8.85 11.00
N GLU A 25 25.07 -8.55 11.50
CA GLU A 25 24.22 -7.49 10.94
C GLU A 25 24.83 -6.08 11.15
N ALA A 26 25.47 -5.84 12.31
CA ALA A 26 26.20 -4.60 12.57
C ALA A 26 27.41 -4.44 11.62
N ALA A 27 28.17 -5.51 11.38
CA ALA A 27 29.27 -5.52 10.42
C ALA A 27 28.77 -5.26 8.98
N LEU A 28 27.61 -5.78 8.60
CA LEU A 28 26.98 -5.48 7.30
C LEU A 28 26.60 -4.01 7.17
N ALA A 29 26.07 -3.40 8.24
CA ALA A 29 25.68 -1.99 8.26
C ALA A 29 26.89 -1.05 8.23
N ALA A 30 27.99 -1.43 8.88
CA ALA A 30 29.24 -0.66 8.91
C ALA A 30 30.15 -0.88 7.69
N ASP A 31 29.79 -1.82 6.80
CA ASP A 31 30.65 -2.30 5.71
C ASP A 31 32.03 -2.82 6.19
N ASP A 32 32.05 -3.47 7.36
CA ASP A 32 33.25 -4.04 7.98
C ASP A 32 33.65 -5.35 7.29
N VAL A 33 34.35 -5.24 6.16
CA VAL A 33 34.79 -6.37 5.35
C VAL A 33 35.59 -7.40 6.16
N PRO A 34 36.57 -7.03 7.02
CA PRO A 34 37.26 -7.98 7.89
C PRO A 34 36.34 -8.77 8.82
N ALA A 35 35.41 -8.11 9.53
CA ALA A 35 34.48 -8.79 10.43
C ALA A 35 33.52 -9.71 9.66
N LEU A 36 33.05 -9.27 8.49
CA LEU A 36 32.21 -10.09 7.62
C LEU A 36 32.93 -11.31 7.06
N ALA A 37 34.23 -11.22 6.79
CA ALA A 37 35.03 -12.36 6.39
C ALA A 37 35.16 -13.35 7.56
N ASP A 38 35.50 -12.87 8.77
CA ASP A 38 35.68 -13.74 9.95
C ASP A 38 34.38 -14.44 10.39
N ALA A 39 33.23 -13.83 10.10
CA ALA A 39 31.92 -14.41 10.36
C ALA A 39 31.62 -15.68 9.55
N PHE A 40 32.37 -16.00 8.49
CA PHE A 40 32.18 -17.23 7.71
C PHE A 40 33.19 -18.32 8.09
N VAL A 41 32.75 -19.58 8.06
CA VAL A 41 33.62 -20.75 8.26
C VAL A 41 34.76 -20.73 7.25
N ARG A 42 35.99 -20.95 7.72
CA ARG A 42 37.22 -20.97 6.91
C ARG A 42 37.41 -22.33 6.24
N ALA A 43 36.52 -22.66 5.30
CA ALA A 43 36.54 -23.93 4.57
C ALA A 43 36.33 -23.72 3.06
N PRO A 44 36.85 -24.63 2.20
CA PRO A 44 36.60 -24.61 0.76
C PRO A 44 35.15 -24.99 0.39
N THR A 45 34.39 -25.55 1.33
CA THR A 45 33.00 -25.98 1.15
C THR A 45 31.96 -24.96 1.64
N THR A 46 32.39 -23.84 2.23
CA THR A 46 31.50 -22.78 2.73
C THR A 46 30.68 -22.18 1.59
N LEU A 47 29.38 -21.99 1.78
CA LEU A 47 28.47 -21.55 0.72
C LEU A 47 27.94 -20.13 0.96
N ARG A 48 27.84 -19.33 -0.10
CA ARG A 48 27.07 -18.09 -0.09
C ARG A 48 26.38 -17.88 -1.44
N GLY A 49 25.05 -17.84 -1.46
CA GLY A 49 24.26 -17.59 -2.65
C GLY A 49 23.44 -16.30 -2.58
N ASP A 50 23.10 -15.76 -3.75
CA ASP A 50 22.04 -14.77 -3.96
C ASP A 50 21.44 -14.91 -5.38
N SER A 51 20.67 -13.91 -5.82
CA SER A 51 20.10 -13.88 -7.17
C SER A 51 21.13 -13.84 -8.30
N SER A 52 22.41 -13.54 -8.02
CA SER A 52 23.49 -13.49 -9.00
C SER A 52 24.29 -14.80 -9.09
N GLY A 53 24.00 -15.78 -8.23
CA GLY A 53 24.63 -17.10 -8.26
C GLY A 53 25.14 -17.57 -6.90
N LEU A 54 25.93 -18.65 -6.92
CA LEU A 54 26.50 -19.30 -5.73
C LEU A 54 28.02 -19.15 -5.70
N LEU A 55 28.54 -18.68 -4.57
CA LEU A 55 29.96 -18.71 -4.23
C LEU A 55 30.24 -19.90 -3.33
N VAL A 56 31.33 -20.62 -3.64
CA VAL A 56 31.79 -21.80 -2.89
C VAL A 56 33.22 -21.54 -2.42
N GLY A 57 33.46 -21.68 -1.12
CA GLY A 57 34.74 -21.47 -0.46
C GLY A 57 34.90 -20.09 0.18
N HIS A 58 35.53 -20.07 1.36
CA HIS A 58 35.77 -18.86 2.15
C HIS A 58 36.52 -17.75 1.37
N GLU A 59 37.53 -18.11 0.57
CA GLU A 59 38.30 -17.15 -0.22
C GLU A 59 37.44 -16.47 -1.30
N ALA A 60 36.57 -17.22 -1.98
CA ALA A 60 35.66 -16.69 -2.99
C ALA A 60 34.65 -15.70 -2.37
N ILE A 61 34.14 -16.03 -1.18
CA ILE A 61 33.20 -15.19 -0.43
C ILE A 61 33.88 -13.89 0.02
N THR A 62 35.07 -13.99 0.62
CA THR A 62 35.84 -12.82 1.09
C THR A 62 36.26 -11.92 -0.07
N GLY A 63 36.76 -12.51 -1.16
CA GLY A 63 37.13 -11.78 -2.37
C GLY A 63 35.93 -11.09 -3.03
N PHE A 64 34.75 -11.71 -3.03
CA PHE A 64 33.52 -11.06 -3.48
C PHE A 64 33.16 -9.86 -2.62
N ARG A 65 33.27 -9.97 -1.28
CA ARG A 65 32.94 -8.88 -0.35
C ARG A 65 33.87 -7.69 -0.51
N GLY A 66 35.18 -7.91 -0.64
CA GLY A 66 36.14 -6.82 -0.88
C GLY A 66 35.95 -6.07 -2.21
N ARG A 67 35.19 -6.64 -3.15
CA ARG A 67 34.87 -6.00 -4.45
C ARG A 67 33.45 -5.44 -4.53
N ARG A 68 32.57 -5.81 -3.60
CA ARG A 68 31.19 -5.33 -3.54
C ARG A 68 31.18 -4.02 -2.76
N GLY A 69 30.43 -3.03 -3.22
CA GLY A 69 30.15 -1.84 -2.40
C GLY A 69 29.29 -2.17 -1.18
N GLY A 70 29.19 -1.21 -0.26
CA GLY A 70 28.41 -1.36 0.98
C GLY A 70 26.96 -1.80 0.79
N THR A 71 26.41 -2.42 1.83
CA THR A 71 24.99 -2.80 1.84
C THR A 71 24.14 -1.56 2.10
N PRO A 72 23.06 -1.31 1.34
CA PRO A 72 22.15 -0.20 1.63
C PRO A 72 21.63 -0.30 3.08
N PRO A 73 21.44 0.84 3.79
CA PRO A 73 20.90 0.86 5.14
C PRO A 73 19.59 0.08 5.24
N ARG A 74 19.51 -0.79 6.26
CA ARG A 74 18.37 -1.67 6.52
C ARG A 74 18.21 -1.93 8.01
N ALA A 75 16.98 -2.14 8.45
CA ALA A 75 16.66 -2.56 9.81
C ALA A 75 16.37 -4.07 9.86
N LEU A 76 16.78 -4.74 10.94
CA LEU A 76 16.37 -6.11 11.24
C LEU A 76 14.94 -6.08 11.79
N ALA A 77 13.99 -6.68 11.06
CA ALA A 77 12.58 -6.71 11.46
C ALA A 77 12.20 -8.02 12.15
N GLU A 78 12.79 -9.15 11.72
CA GLU A 78 12.50 -10.46 12.31
C GLU A 78 13.74 -11.34 12.38
N LEU A 79 13.84 -12.12 13.45
CA LEU A 79 14.88 -13.12 13.69
C LEU A 79 14.24 -14.46 14.03
N HIS A 80 14.35 -15.44 13.14
CA HIS A 80 13.84 -16.79 13.35
C HIS A 80 14.98 -17.76 13.54
N VAL A 81 14.89 -18.60 14.57
CA VAL A 81 15.92 -19.58 14.92
C VAL A 81 15.31 -20.97 14.96
N ARG A 82 15.99 -21.93 14.33
CA ARG A 82 15.74 -23.37 14.45
C ARG A 82 17.02 -24.02 14.95
N ALA A 83 17.03 -24.41 16.21
CA ALA A 83 18.18 -25.10 16.80
C ALA A 83 18.24 -26.53 16.25
N VAL A 84 19.25 -26.82 15.45
CA VAL A 84 19.49 -28.15 14.87
C VAL A 84 20.28 -29.02 15.87
N GLY A 85 21.14 -28.39 16.67
CA GLY A 85 21.86 -28.98 17.79
C GLY A 85 22.52 -27.90 18.65
N ALA A 86 23.24 -28.29 19.69
CA ALA A 86 23.88 -27.33 20.63
C ALA A 86 24.90 -26.39 19.95
N ASP A 87 25.50 -26.84 18.84
CA ASP A 87 26.53 -26.12 18.08
C ASP A 87 26.10 -25.85 16.63
N THR A 88 24.82 -25.97 16.30
CA THR A 88 24.32 -25.76 14.93
C THR A 88 22.90 -25.20 14.95
N ALA A 89 22.68 -24.12 14.20
CA ALA A 89 21.37 -23.50 14.09
C ALA A 89 21.12 -22.99 12.67
N LEU A 90 19.88 -23.15 12.21
CA LEU A 90 19.38 -22.43 11.05
C LEU A 90 18.78 -21.11 11.53
N VAL A 91 19.27 -20.01 10.99
CA VAL A 91 18.83 -18.65 11.30
C VAL A 91 18.25 -18.02 10.04
N VAL A 92 17.07 -17.42 10.14
CA VAL A 92 16.49 -16.61 9.07
C VAL A 92 16.28 -15.20 9.58
N THR A 93 16.92 -14.21 8.96
CA THR A 93 16.68 -12.79 9.24
C THR A 93 15.82 -12.15 8.15
N VAL A 94 14.83 -11.37 8.56
CA VAL A 94 14.02 -10.53 7.66
C VAL A 94 14.43 -9.08 7.86
N ASN A 95 14.92 -8.45 6.79
CA ASN A 95 15.46 -7.11 6.80
C ASN A 95 14.57 -6.16 5.99
N VAL A 96 14.43 -4.92 6.44
CA VAL A 96 13.66 -3.86 5.78
C VAL A 96 14.62 -2.75 5.35
N PRO A 97 14.96 -2.64 4.05
CA PRO A 97 15.78 -1.56 3.53
C PRO A 97 15.07 -0.21 3.63
N ALA A 98 15.83 0.88 3.74
CA ALA A 98 15.28 2.24 3.75
C ALA A 98 14.43 2.56 2.50
N ARG A 99 14.80 1.99 1.35
CA ARG A 99 14.07 2.15 0.11
C ARG A 99 12.74 1.38 0.06
N GLY A 100 12.44 0.49 1.01
CA GLY A 100 11.27 -0.39 0.99
C GLY A 100 11.59 -1.83 0.57
N GLY A 101 10.57 -2.69 0.67
CA GLY A 101 10.66 -4.13 0.45
C GLY A 101 11.22 -4.92 1.63
N ARG A 102 11.30 -6.24 1.46
CA ARG A 102 11.83 -7.15 2.47
C ARG A 102 12.89 -8.05 1.86
N GLY A 103 14.06 -8.08 2.49
CA GLY A 103 15.14 -9.01 2.15
C GLY A 103 15.17 -10.15 3.16
N LEU A 104 15.42 -11.37 2.70
CA LEU A 104 15.60 -12.53 3.56
C LEU A 104 17.05 -12.99 3.52
N VAL A 105 17.60 -13.33 4.69
CA VAL A 105 18.90 -13.98 4.77
C VAL A 105 18.72 -15.26 5.56
N THR A 106 18.90 -16.40 4.89
CA THR A 106 18.88 -17.73 5.52
C THR A 106 20.32 -18.18 5.72
N GLN A 107 20.71 -18.48 6.95
CA GLN A 107 22.06 -18.86 7.32
C GLN A 107 22.06 -20.15 8.14
N LEU A 108 22.95 -21.07 7.79
CA LEU A 108 23.34 -22.15 8.67
C LEU A 108 24.56 -21.70 9.48
N TRP A 109 24.36 -21.55 10.79
CA TRP A 109 25.38 -21.19 11.76
C TRP A 109 25.92 -22.44 12.45
N VAL A 110 27.23 -22.46 12.67
CA VAL A 110 27.93 -23.53 13.40
C VAL A 110 28.89 -22.93 14.41
N ARG A 111 29.05 -23.59 15.56
CA ARG A 111 29.99 -23.17 16.60
C ARG A 111 31.27 -23.99 16.51
N GLU A 112 32.39 -23.32 16.22
CA GLU A 112 33.74 -23.90 16.17
C GLU A 112 34.63 -23.12 17.15
N ASP A 113 35.29 -23.82 18.07
CA ASP A 113 36.13 -23.23 19.12
C ASP A 113 35.42 -22.12 19.93
N ARG A 114 34.14 -22.37 20.29
CA ARG A 114 33.25 -21.43 21.01
C ARG A 114 32.86 -20.17 20.21
N VAL A 115 33.21 -20.08 18.93
CA VAL A 115 32.85 -18.96 18.05
C VAL A 115 31.80 -19.42 17.03
N TRP A 116 30.70 -18.67 16.93
CA TRP A 116 29.68 -18.91 15.92
C TRP A 116 30.11 -18.35 14.56
N ARG A 117 30.02 -19.18 13.52
CA ARG A 117 30.30 -18.80 12.14
C ARG A 117 29.26 -19.32 11.16
N VAL A 118 29.06 -18.60 10.08
CA VAL A 118 28.18 -18.95 8.98
C VAL A 118 28.86 -19.99 8.09
N ARG A 119 28.24 -21.17 7.99
CA ARG A 119 28.68 -22.26 7.10
C ARG A 119 28.01 -22.20 5.73
N ALA A 120 26.76 -21.75 5.69
CA ALA A 120 26.03 -21.50 4.45
C ALA A 120 25.15 -20.27 4.59
N ALA A 121 25.05 -19.44 3.55
CA ALA A 121 24.14 -18.30 3.51
C ALA A 121 23.41 -18.22 2.16
N GLN A 122 22.10 -18.01 2.18
CA GLN A 122 21.30 -17.62 1.03
C GLN A 122 20.75 -16.22 1.28
N VAL A 123 21.11 -15.27 0.45
CA VAL A 123 20.66 -13.88 0.55
C VAL A 123 19.67 -13.60 -0.57
N GLN A 124 18.41 -13.38 -0.21
CA GLN A 124 17.39 -12.89 -1.11
C GLN A 124 17.25 -11.38 -0.90
N ALA A 125 17.76 -10.60 -1.84
CA ALA A 125 17.45 -9.17 -1.91
C ALA A 125 15.94 -8.97 -2.21
N PRO A 126 15.35 -7.80 -1.87
CA PRO A 126 14.00 -7.47 -2.33
C PRO A 126 13.91 -7.69 -3.84
N ALA A 127 12.89 -8.43 -4.29
CA ALA A 127 12.80 -8.95 -5.66
C ALA A 127 12.97 -7.83 -6.72
N PRO A 128 14.02 -7.91 -7.57
CA PRO A 128 14.14 -7.09 -8.76
C PRO A 128 14.12 -8.01 -9.98
N ALA A 129 12.92 -8.47 -10.32
CA ALA A 129 12.53 -8.91 -11.64
C ALA A 129 11.12 -8.34 -11.83
N LEU A 130 10.82 -7.78 -13.00
CA LEU A 130 9.51 -7.23 -13.32
C LEU A 130 8.41 -8.23 -12.90
N ASP A 131 7.70 -7.95 -11.81
CA ASP A 131 6.57 -8.75 -11.38
C ASP A 131 5.34 -8.27 -12.16
N PRO A 132 4.82 -9.04 -13.12
CA PRO A 132 3.70 -8.61 -13.96
C PRO A 132 2.40 -8.44 -13.17
N ARG A 133 2.34 -8.97 -11.93
CA ARG A 133 1.25 -8.73 -10.99
C ARG A 133 1.28 -7.30 -10.46
N VAL A 134 2.47 -6.71 -10.33
CA VAL A 134 2.65 -5.32 -9.85
C VAL A 134 2.64 -4.34 -11.03
N TRP A 135 3.30 -4.70 -12.13
CA TRP A 135 3.57 -3.80 -13.24
C TRP A 135 3.02 -4.32 -14.56
N ARG A 136 2.28 -3.46 -15.27
CA ARG A 136 1.97 -3.66 -16.69
C ARG A 136 3.19 -3.37 -17.56
N ALA A 137 3.90 -2.29 -17.27
CA ALA A 137 5.11 -1.86 -17.99
C ALA A 137 6.07 -1.12 -17.05
N VAL A 138 7.38 -1.30 -17.22
CA VAL A 138 8.43 -0.58 -16.47
C VAL A 138 9.53 -0.16 -17.42
N GLY A 139 10.08 1.04 -17.20
CA GLY A 139 11.28 1.55 -17.87
C GLY A 139 12.28 2.11 -16.86
N ALA A 140 13.41 2.63 -17.35
CA ALA A 140 14.45 3.24 -16.53
C ALA A 140 14.87 4.63 -17.02
N PRO A 141 14.00 5.65 -16.95
CA PRO A 141 12.56 5.62 -16.63
C PRO A 141 11.69 5.18 -17.82
N LEU A 142 10.39 4.91 -17.60
CA LEU A 142 9.43 4.69 -18.70
C LEU A 142 9.10 6.03 -19.39
N VAL A 143 8.86 7.07 -18.58
CA VAL A 143 8.72 8.45 -19.05
C VAL A 143 9.67 9.32 -18.22
N PRO A 144 10.62 10.04 -18.86
CA PRO A 144 11.53 10.92 -18.14
C PRO A 144 10.80 12.13 -17.55
N ALA A 145 11.41 12.77 -16.56
CA ALA A 145 10.94 14.06 -16.07
C ALA A 145 10.93 15.09 -17.21
N ALA A 146 9.94 15.98 -17.20
CA ALA A 146 9.80 17.04 -18.21
C ALA A 146 10.66 18.27 -17.85
N ALA A 147 10.89 18.50 -16.56
CA ALA A 147 11.76 19.53 -16.02
C ALA A 147 12.44 19.06 -14.73
N SER A 148 13.14 19.96 -14.03
CA SER A 148 13.65 19.76 -12.67
C SER A 148 12.81 20.57 -11.69
N GLY A 149 12.63 20.08 -10.46
CA GLY A 149 11.82 20.75 -9.47
C GLY A 149 11.73 20.04 -8.11
N ALA A 150 10.65 20.34 -7.38
CA ALA A 150 10.45 19.89 -6.00
C ALA A 150 10.40 18.36 -5.83
N LEU A 151 10.22 17.60 -6.91
CA LEU A 151 10.13 16.14 -6.94
C LEU A 151 11.35 15.48 -7.60
N ASP A 152 12.44 16.22 -7.81
CA ASP A 152 13.69 15.65 -8.33
C ASP A 152 14.12 14.39 -7.56
N GLY A 153 14.52 13.38 -8.33
CA GLY A 153 14.95 12.07 -7.81
C GLY A 153 13.82 11.13 -7.39
N LEU A 154 12.55 11.55 -7.48
CA LEU A 154 11.41 10.68 -7.22
C LEU A 154 10.95 9.96 -8.49
N ASP A 155 10.52 8.72 -8.32
CA ASP A 155 9.95 7.88 -9.37
C ASP A 155 8.52 7.44 -9.02
N VAL A 156 7.66 7.44 -10.04
CA VAL A 156 6.21 7.27 -9.88
C VAL A 156 5.75 5.93 -10.48
N ALA A 157 5.01 5.16 -9.68
CA ALA A 157 4.19 4.05 -10.13
C ALA A 157 2.79 4.59 -10.47
N VAL A 158 2.46 4.67 -11.77
CA VAL A 158 1.18 5.21 -12.23
C VAL A 158 0.17 4.09 -12.35
N LYS A 159 -0.98 4.18 -11.65
CA LYS A 159 -2.09 3.22 -11.82
C LYS A 159 -2.51 3.13 -13.29
N ASP A 160 -2.81 1.94 -13.78
CA ASP A 160 -3.22 1.67 -15.17
C ASP A 160 -4.65 2.14 -15.52
N LEU A 161 -4.97 3.38 -15.15
CA LEU A 161 -6.19 4.12 -15.47
C LEU A 161 -5.88 5.52 -16.02
N PHE A 162 -4.65 6.02 -15.85
CA PHE A 162 -4.25 7.34 -16.32
C PHE A 162 -3.68 7.25 -17.73
N ALA A 163 -4.11 8.15 -18.59
CA ALA A 163 -3.54 8.33 -19.91
C ALA A 163 -2.08 8.76 -19.80
N ILE A 164 -1.22 8.08 -20.57
CA ILE A 164 0.18 8.44 -20.77
C ILE A 164 0.40 8.39 -22.28
N GLU A 165 0.94 9.46 -22.84
CA GLU A 165 1.18 9.56 -24.28
C GLU A 165 1.94 8.34 -24.82
N GLY A 166 1.43 7.74 -25.90
CA GLY A 166 2.02 6.56 -26.52
C GLY A 166 1.80 5.25 -25.75
N GLN A 167 0.97 5.24 -24.71
CA GLN A 167 0.59 4.07 -23.94
C GLN A 167 -0.91 3.81 -24.05
N ARG A 168 -1.33 2.56 -23.79
CA ARG A 168 -2.75 2.17 -23.71
C ARG A 168 -3.19 2.13 -22.24
N ILE A 169 -4.48 2.32 -21.99
CA ILE A 169 -5.08 2.08 -20.67
C ILE A 169 -5.62 0.64 -20.62
N GLY A 170 -5.02 -0.21 -19.79
CA GLY A 170 -5.44 -1.61 -19.66
C GLY A 170 -6.54 -1.84 -18.63
N ALA A 171 -6.69 -0.95 -17.65
CA ALA A 171 -7.68 -1.05 -16.57
C ALA A 171 -7.64 -2.39 -15.80
N GLY A 172 -6.47 -3.04 -15.76
CA GLY A 172 -6.31 -4.36 -15.17
C GLY A 172 -6.89 -5.52 -15.99
N ILE A 173 -7.25 -5.32 -17.26
CA ILE A 173 -7.92 -6.33 -18.10
C ILE A 173 -7.10 -6.61 -19.36
N PRO A 174 -6.55 -7.82 -19.55
CA PRO A 174 -5.71 -8.15 -20.71
C PRO A 174 -6.37 -7.93 -22.08
N VAL A 175 -7.67 -8.25 -22.20
CA VAL A 175 -8.42 -8.06 -23.45
C VAL A 175 -8.54 -6.58 -23.78
N ARG A 176 -8.97 -5.76 -22.80
CA ARG A 176 -9.06 -4.31 -22.95
C ARG A 176 -7.72 -3.70 -23.36
N LEU A 177 -6.62 -4.10 -22.72
CA LEU A 177 -5.28 -3.59 -23.05
C LEU A 177 -4.92 -3.84 -24.53
N THR A 178 -5.33 -4.99 -25.09
CA THR A 178 -5.04 -5.37 -26.48
C THR A 178 -5.86 -4.56 -27.48
N GLU A 179 -7.03 -4.08 -27.08
CA GLU A 179 -7.99 -3.36 -27.95
C GLU A 179 -7.92 -1.84 -27.78
N ALA A 180 -7.58 -1.36 -26.59
CA ALA A 180 -7.57 0.05 -26.25
C ALA A 180 -6.64 0.86 -27.17
N PRO A 181 -7.04 2.05 -27.64
CA PRO A 181 -6.18 2.88 -28.47
C PRO A 181 -4.94 3.35 -27.69
N LEU A 182 -3.92 3.81 -28.42
CA LEU A 182 -2.83 4.55 -27.81
C LEU A 182 -3.33 5.95 -27.43
N GLU A 183 -3.03 6.37 -26.22
CA GLU A 183 -3.32 7.71 -25.74
C GLU A 183 -2.42 8.73 -26.45
N THR A 184 -3.02 9.84 -26.89
CA THR A 184 -2.32 10.90 -27.62
C THR A 184 -1.79 12.00 -26.71
N THR A 185 -2.21 12.01 -25.44
CA THR A 185 -1.78 13.00 -24.44
C THR A 185 -1.60 12.32 -23.09
N THR A 186 -0.71 12.89 -22.27
CA THR A 186 -0.52 12.46 -20.89
C THR A 186 -1.51 13.19 -19.98
N ALA A 187 -2.17 12.45 -19.09
CA ALA A 187 -3.14 12.99 -18.13
C ALA A 187 -2.49 14.09 -17.26
N PRO A 188 -3.17 15.23 -16.99
CA PRO A 188 -2.59 16.33 -16.22
C PRO A 188 -2.09 15.92 -14.82
N ALA A 189 -2.76 14.95 -14.18
CA ALA A 189 -2.33 14.40 -12.89
C ALA A 189 -0.96 13.70 -12.95
N VAL A 190 -0.58 13.16 -14.11
CA VAL A 190 0.77 12.61 -14.36
C VAL A 190 1.72 13.73 -14.77
N ALA A 191 1.29 14.59 -15.71
CA ALA A 191 2.12 15.68 -16.25
C ALA A 191 2.65 16.62 -15.16
N MET A 192 1.81 17.01 -14.20
CA MET A 192 2.23 17.89 -13.10
C MET A 192 3.36 17.31 -12.24
N LEU A 193 3.45 15.98 -12.13
CA LEU A 193 4.55 15.33 -11.41
C LEU A 193 5.83 15.33 -12.25
N LEU A 194 5.70 15.10 -13.56
CA LEU A 194 6.80 15.16 -14.52
C LEU A 194 7.40 16.58 -14.63
N ASP A 195 6.54 17.59 -14.66
CA ASP A 195 6.92 19.01 -14.69
C ASP A 195 7.60 19.45 -13.39
N ALA A 196 7.30 18.78 -12.27
CA ALA A 196 7.93 19.04 -10.98
C ALA A 196 9.21 18.22 -10.72
N GLY A 197 9.70 17.46 -11.69
CA GLY A 197 10.99 16.74 -11.58
C GLY A 197 10.90 15.24 -11.33
N ALA A 198 9.71 14.68 -11.14
CA ALA A 198 9.55 13.24 -10.99
C ALA A 198 9.62 12.54 -12.37
N SER A 199 9.97 11.25 -12.37
CA SER A 199 9.89 10.41 -13.58
C SER A 199 8.87 9.29 -13.39
N VAL A 200 8.26 8.81 -14.47
CA VAL A 200 7.41 7.60 -14.39
C VAL A 200 8.32 6.38 -14.45
N ARG A 201 8.34 5.59 -13.37
CA ARG A 201 9.03 4.31 -13.34
C ARG A 201 8.32 3.30 -14.24
N GLY A 202 7.00 3.27 -14.14
CA GLY A 202 6.18 2.30 -14.85
C GLY A 202 4.68 2.52 -14.64
N ILE A 203 3.91 1.71 -15.36
CA ILE A 203 2.46 1.63 -15.27
C ILE A 203 2.14 0.39 -14.46
N ALA A 204 1.49 0.59 -13.32
CA ALA A 204 1.23 -0.40 -12.30
C ALA A 204 -0.20 -0.93 -12.41
N GLN A 205 -0.36 -2.22 -12.14
CA GLN A 205 -1.64 -2.92 -12.24
C GLN A 205 -2.69 -2.35 -11.28
N THR A 206 -3.94 -2.60 -11.62
CA THR A 206 -5.13 -2.24 -10.85
C THR A 206 -6.10 -3.41 -10.80
N ASP A 207 -7.03 -3.38 -9.84
CA ASP A 207 -8.23 -4.21 -9.93
C ASP A 207 -9.00 -3.80 -11.20
N GLU A 208 -9.67 -4.78 -11.82
CA GLU A 208 -10.40 -4.62 -13.08
C GLU A 208 -11.41 -3.47 -12.98
N PHE A 209 -11.31 -2.49 -13.89
CA PHE A 209 -12.12 -1.25 -13.89
C PHE A 209 -12.08 -0.44 -12.59
N ALA A 210 -11.09 -0.69 -11.73
CA ALA A 210 -11.05 -0.15 -10.38
C ALA A 210 -12.22 -0.58 -9.47
N TYR A 211 -13.09 -1.51 -9.90
CA TYR A 211 -14.37 -1.82 -9.25
C TYR A 211 -14.26 -2.89 -8.15
N SER A 212 -13.18 -2.81 -7.36
CA SER A 212 -12.93 -3.64 -6.19
C SER A 212 -11.98 -2.92 -5.23
N ILE A 213 -11.84 -3.44 -4.01
CA ILE A 213 -10.84 -2.99 -3.03
C ILE A 213 -9.98 -4.13 -2.48
N ALA A 214 -10.05 -5.31 -3.09
CA ALA A 214 -9.33 -6.49 -2.61
C ALA A 214 -7.87 -6.50 -3.09
N GLY A 215 -7.59 -5.94 -4.26
CA GLY A 215 -6.26 -6.05 -4.86
C GLY A 215 -6.05 -7.32 -5.67
N ARG A 216 -7.10 -8.10 -5.92
CA ARG A 216 -7.04 -9.34 -6.70
C ARG A 216 -7.29 -9.04 -8.16
N ASN A 217 -6.55 -9.70 -9.05
CA ASN A 217 -6.73 -9.60 -10.48
C ASN A 217 -6.63 -11.00 -11.12
N SER A 218 -7.63 -11.38 -11.91
CA SER A 218 -7.73 -12.73 -12.49
C SER A 218 -6.78 -12.92 -13.67
N GLY A 219 -6.59 -11.88 -14.48
CA GLY A 219 -5.77 -11.90 -15.69
C GLY A 219 -4.27 -11.76 -15.43
N TYR A 220 -3.88 -10.92 -14.47
CA TYR A 220 -2.48 -10.64 -14.16
C TYR A 220 -1.98 -11.30 -12.87
N GLY A 221 -2.88 -11.79 -12.02
CA GLY A 221 -2.56 -12.31 -10.69
C GLY A 221 -2.53 -11.22 -9.62
N THR A 222 -2.43 -11.63 -8.35
CA THR A 222 -2.48 -10.70 -7.20
C THR A 222 -1.08 -10.20 -6.82
N PRO A 223 -0.85 -8.87 -6.78
CA PRO A 223 0.40 -8.30 -6.27
C PRO A 223 0.71 -8.80 -4.85
N PRO A 224 1.98 -9.03 -4.50
CA PRO A 224 2.33 -9.43 -3.14
C PRO A 224 2.12 -8.28 -2.14
N ASN A 225 1.64 -8.59 -0.93
CA ASN A 225 1.68 -7.66 0.20
C ASN A 225 2.97 -7.93 1.02
N PRO A 226 4.02 -7.10 0.92
CA PRO A 226 5.24 -7.34 1.69
C PRO A 226 5.06 -7.05 3.20
N ALA A 227 4.12 -6.18 3.58
CA ALA A 227 3.85 -5.88 4.99
C ALA A 227 3.20 -7.08 5.70
N VAL A 228 2.32 -7.79 4.99
CA VAL A 228 1.66 -9.01 5.48
C VAL A 228 1.81 -10.13 4.45
N PRO A 229 2.94 -10.86 4.45
CA PRO A 229 3.18 -11.94 3.50
C PRO A 229 2.05 -12.97 3.52
N GLY A 230 1.55 -13.34 2.33
CA GLY A 230 0.42 -14.27 2.18
C GLY A 230 -0.96 -13.63 2.33
N ALA A 231 -1.06 -12.32 2.52
CA ALA A 231 -2.32 -11.58 2.50
C ALA A 231 -2.52 -10.81 1.19
N ILE A 232 -3.77 -10.41 0.93
CA ILE A 232 -4.10 -9.53 -0.20
C ILE A 232 -3.50 -8.12 0.01
N PRO A 233 -3.13 -7.42 -1.06
CA PRO A 233 -2.51 -6.08 -0.98
C PRO A 233 -3.51 -4.96 -0.70
N GLY A 234 -4.82 -5.23 -0.82
CA GLY A 234 -5.84 -4.19 -0.93
C GLY A 234 -5.83 -3.55 -2.31
N GLY A 235 -6.90 -2.82 -2.65
CA GLY A 235 -7.08 -2.24 -3.97
C GLY A 235 -8.09 -1.10 -3.97
N SER A 236 -8.47 -0.56 -5.12
CA SER A 236 -8.03 -1.01 -6.46
C SER A 236 -6.63 -0.55 -6.89
N SER A 237 -5.98 0.35 -6.15
CA SER A 237 -4.60 0.78 -6.42
C SER A 237 -3.54 -0.20 -5.90
N SER A 238 -3.75 -1.48 -6.16
CA SER A 238 -2.95 -2.60 -5.64
C SER A 238 -1.52 -2.60 -6.18
N GLY A 239 -1.33 -2.39 -7.48
CA GLY A 239 -0.02 -2.24 -8.11
C GLY A 239 0.77 -1.04 -7.57
N PRO A 240 0.25 0.21 -7.63
CA PRO A 240 0.94 1.38 -7.09
C PRO A 240 1.34 1.24 -5.62
N ALA A 241 0.44 0.73 -4.77
CA ALA A 241 0.74 0.50 -3.35
C ALA A 241 1.87 -0.53 -3.18
N THR A 242 1.79 -1.65 -3.90
CA THR A 242 2.79 -2.71 -3.83
C THR A 242 4.15 -2.25 -4.35
N ALA A 243 4.19 -1.48 -5.44
CA ALA A 243 5.41 -0.88 -5.98
C ALA A 243 6.10 0.04 -4.96
N VAL A 244 5.32 0.89 -4.27
CA VAL A 244 5.81 1.75 -3.19
C VAL A 244 6.30 0.91 -2.01
N SER A 245 5.51 -0.08 -1.58
CA SER A 245 5.82 -0.93 -0.42
C SER A 245 7.07 -1.79 -0.65
N LEU A 246 7.27 -2.29 -1.87
CA LEU A 246 8.47 -3.04 -2.28
C LEU A 246 9.70 -2.16 -2.51
N GLY A 247 9.56 -0.83 -2.48
CA GLY A 247 10.65 0.08 -2.77
C GLY A 247 11.07 0.14 -4.24
N GLN A 248 10.13 -0.17 -5.12
CA GLN A 248 10.29 -0.13 -6.57
C GLN A 248 9.86 1.22 -7.17
N ALA A 249 9.12 2.02 -6.40
CA ALA A 249 8.80 3.41 -6.70
C ALA A 249 8.76 4.24 -5.40
N SER A 250 8.91 5.54 -5.52
CA SER A 250 8.84 6.51 -4.43
C SER A 250 7.40 6.94 -4.15
N VAL A 251 6.60 7.04 -5.21
CA VAL A 251 5.22 7.54 -5.16
C VAL A 251 4.32 6.61 -5.98
N GLY A 252 3.17 6.24 -5.43
CA GLY A 252 2.09 5.60 -6.18
C GLY A 252 1.03 6.62 -6.54
N LEU A 253 0.85 6.93 -7.82
CA LEU A 253 -0.27 7.75 -8.29
C LEU A 253 -1.50 6.86 -8.44
N ALA A 254 -2.58 7.23 -7.76
CA ALA A 254 -3.69 6.33 -7.48
C ALA A 254 -5.04 7.06 -7.55
N THR A 255 -6.14 6.29 -7.45
CA THR A 255 -7.51 6.79 -7.40
C THR A 255 -8.25 6.18 -6.21
N ASP A 256 -9.21 6.92 -5.64
CA ASP A 256 -10.05 6.52 -4.51
C ASP A 256 -11.50 6.94 -4.75
N THR A 257 -12.30 6.02 -5.29
CA THR A 257 -13.76 6.16 -5.42
C THR A 257 -14.41 5.85 -4.08
N ALA A 258 -14.10 4.66 -3.54
CA ALA A 258 -14.72 4.10 -2.34
C ALA A 258 -13.68 3.59 -1.33
N GLY A 259 -12.42 4.01 -1.40
CA GLY A 259 -11.34 3.51 -0.52
C GLY A 259 -10.07 3.07 -1.25
N SER A 260 -10.02 3.19 -2.59
CA SER A 260 -8.96 2.59 -3.41
C SER A 260 -7.54 3.13 -3.20
N ILE A 261 -7.37 4.21 -2.43
CA ILE A 261 -6.07 4.65 -1.87
C ILE A 261 -5.94 4.19 -0.42
N ARG A 262 -6.96 4.45 0.40
CA ARG A 262 -6.91 4.24 1.86
C ARG A 262 -6.79 2.78 2.27
N VAL A 263 -7.45 1.86 1.56
CA VAL A 263 -7.44 0.42 1.84
C VAL A 263 -6.07 -0.19 1.56
N PRO A 264 -5.47 -0.07 0.36
CA PRO A 264 -4.13 -0.59 0.14
C PRO A 264 -3.06 0.14 0.98
N ALA A 265 -3.27 1.42 1.32
CA ALA A 265 -2.40 2.10 2.29
C ALA A 265 -2.44 1.42 3.67
N SER A 266 -3.65 1.15 4.17
CA SER A 266 -3.90 0.48 5.44
C SER A 266 -3.23 -0.90 5.49
N TYR A 267 -3.53 -1.75 4.50
CA TYR A 267 -3.06 -3.14 4.46
C TYR A 267 -1.56 -3.30 4.24
N GLN A 268 -0.91 -2.28 3.67
CA GLN A 268 0.53 -2.32 3.39
C GLN A 268 1.37 -1.41 4.30
N GLY A 269 0.75 -0.75 5.29
CA GLY A 269 1.46 0.14 6.20
C GLY A 269 2.06 1.36 5.49
N LEU A 270 1.33 1.96 4.56
CA LEU A 270 1.74 3.14 3.81
C LEU A 270 0.95 4.37 4.24
N TRP A 271 1.48 5.54 3.88
CA TRP A 271 0.72 6.78 3.88
C TRP A 271 -0.10 6.87 2.60
N GLY A 272 -1.38 7.20 2.71
CA GLY A 272 -2.27 7.34 1.56
C GLY A 272 -3.18 8.55 1.67
N LEU A 273 -3.11 9.49 0.72
CA LEU A 273 -3.98 10.66 0.67
C LEU A 273 -4.98 10.53 -0.47
N ARG A 274 -6.27 10.43 -0.12
CA ARG A 274 -7.39 10.79 -0.99
C ARG A 274 -7.57 12.30 -0.89
N THR A 275 -7.51 13.02 -2.00
CA THR A 275 -7.67 14.49 -2.00
C THR A 275 -9.15 14.90 -1.86
N THR A 276 -9.42 16.19 -1.70
CA THR A 276 -10.75 16.75 -1.93
C THR A 276 -11.17 16.41 -3.36
N HIS A 277 -12.41 15.96 -3.54
CA HIS A 277 -12.91 15.61 -4.88
C HIS A 277 -12.78 16.82 -5.83
N GLY A 278 -12.18 16.59 -6.99
CA GLY A 278 -11.88 17.63 -7.99
C GLY A 278 -10.65 18.50 -7.71
N ALA A 279 -9.93 18.34 -6.59
CA ALA A 279 -8.73 19.13 -6.30
C ALA A 279 -7.54 18.79 -7.22
N VAL A 280 -7.46 17.53 -7.67
CA VAL A 280 -6.50 17.08 -8.68
C VAL A 280 -7.29 16.73 -9.95
N PRO A 281 -6.86 17.18 -11.15
CA PRO A 281 -7.59 16.94 -12.39
C PRO A 281 -7.77 15.45 -12.70
N VAL A 282 -8.97 15.09 -13.17
CA VAL A 282 -9.32 13.73 -13.63
C VAL A 282 -9.34 13.60 -15.16
N ALA A 283 -8.95 14.63 -15.91
CA ALA A 283 -8.86 14.55 -17.36
C ALA A 283 -7.83 13.47 -17.77
N GLY A 284 -8.19 12.60 -18.72
CA GLY A 284 -7.38 11.46 -19.12
C GLY A 284 -7.37 10.30 -18.10
N LEU A 285 -8.29 10.30 -17.12
CA LEU A 285 -8.54 9.14 -16.27
C LEU A 285 -9.67 8.29 -16.88
N LEU A 286 -9.49 6.97 -16.94
CA LEU A 286 -10.61 6.06 -17.18
C LEU A 286 -11.52 6.03 -15.94
N PRO A 287 -12.79 6.49 -16.05
CA PRO A 287 -13.66 6.64 -14.89
C PRO A 287 -14.21 5.31 -14.39
N LEU A 288 -14.51 5.24 -13.11
CA LEU A 288 -15.40 4.24 -12.52
C LEU A 288 -16.73 4.89 -12.14
N ALA A 289 -16.69 5.96 -11.36
CA ALA A 289 -17.86 6.72 -10.95
C ALA A 289 -17.46 8.19 -10.79
N PRO A 290 -17.59 9.02 -11.85
CA PRO A 290 -17.07 10.38 -11.88
C PRO A 290 -17.47 11.27 -10.69
N SER A 291 -18.66 11.05 -10.11
CA SER A 291 -19.11 11.80 -8.93
C SER A 291 -18.28 11.54 -7.67
N PHE A 292 -17.49 10.47 -7.65
CA PHE A 292 -16.70 10.04 -6.49
C PHE A 292 -15.21 9.84 -6.80
N ASP A 293 -14.84 9.65 -8.06
CA ASP A 293 -13.47 9.38 -8.50
C ASP A 293 -12.53 10.52 -8.11
N THR A 294 -11.57 10.19 -7.25
CA THR A 294 -10.65 11.15 -6.66
C THR A 294 -9.22 10.69 -6.85
N VAL A 295 -8.34 11.56 -7.34
CA VAL A 295 -6.92 11.26 -7.52
C VAL A 295 -6.14 11.55 -6.24
N GLY A 296 -5.11 10.77 -5.98
CA GLY A 296 -4.24 10.99 -4.83
C GLY A 296 -3.00 10.08 -4.86
N TRP A 297 -2.34 9.98 -3.72
CA TRP A 297 -0.99 9.41 -3.67
C TRP A 297 -0.78 8.44 -2.52
N LEU A 298 0.14 7.50 -2.75
CA LEU A 298 0.64 6.52 -1.80
C LEU A 298 2.15 6.71 -1.64
N THR A 299 2.66 6.72 -0.41
CA THR A 299 4.11 6.84 -0.13
C THR A 299 4.49 6.05 1.13
N ARG A 300 5.80 5.79 1.30
CA ARG A 300 6.30 5.13 2.52
C ARG A 300 6.46 6.09 3.70
N ASP A 301 6.61 7.38 3.44
CA ASP A 301 6.91 8.38 4.45
C ASP A 301 6.16 9.69 4.19
N LEU A 302 5.82 10.38 5.29
CA LEU A 302 5.06 11.62 5.26
C LEU A 302 5.81 12.75 4.54
N ALA A 303 7.15 12.78 4.56
CA ALA A 303 7.90 13.85 3.92
C ALA A 303 7.76 13.78 2.39
N THR A 304 7.84 12.59 1.81
CA THR A 304 7.56 12.35 0.40
C THR A 304 6.11 12.69 0.06
N LEU A 305 5.14 12.27 0.89
CA LEU A 305 3.72 12.62 0.67
C LEU A 305 3.50 14.13 0.65
N ARG A 306 4.10 14.86 1.60
CA ARG A 306 4.01 16.33 1.68
C ARG A 306 4.57 17.01 0.44
N ARG A 307 5.71 16.56 -0.09
CA ARG A 307 6.30 17.11 -1.33
C ARG A 307 5.35 16.94 -2.51
N VAL A 308 4.80 15.74 -2.69
CA VAL A 308 3.89 15.45 -3.81
C VAL A 308 2.56 16.18 -3.67
N ALA A 309 1.98 16.21 -2.47
CA ALA A 309 0.74 16.93 -2.21
C ALA A 309 0.90 18.45 -2.42
N ALA A 310 2.03 19.04 -2.02
CA ALA A 310 2.30 20.46 -2.26
C ALA A 310 2.35 20.82 -3.75
N VAL A 311 2.84 19.92 -4.60
CA VAL A 311 2.83 20.08 -6.06
C VAL A 311 1.42 19.88 -6.62
N GLY A 312 0.79 18.75 -6.27
CA GLY A 312 -0.50 18.37 -6.85
C GLY A 312 -1.69 19.21 -6.40
N LEU A 313 -1.55 19.92 -5.29
CA LEU A 313 -2.56 20.82 -4.72
C LEU A 313 -2.10 22.28 -4.74
N ALA A 314 -1.13 22.62 -5.60
CA ALA A 314 -0.66 23.99 -5.75
C ALA A 314 -1.86 24.90 -6.13
N GLY A 315 -2.14 25.89 -5.27
CA GLY A 315 -3.26 26.81 -5.47
C GLY A 315 -4.62 26.32 -4.94
N ALA A 316 -4.70 25.13 -4.34
CA ALA A 316 -5.89 24.71 -3.59
C ALA A 316 -6.06 25.58 -2.33
N ALA A 317 -7.32 25.80 -1.93
CA ALA A 317 -7.62 26.44 -0.65
C ALA A 317 -6.99 25.61 0.48
N SER A 318 -6.48 26.29 1.52
CA SER A 318 -5.98 25.63 2.73
C SER A 318 -6.91 25.96 3.87
N GLU A 319 -7.84 25.03 4.13
CA GLU A 319 -8.75 25.13 5.26
C GLU A 319 -8.07 24.64 6.54
N SER A 320 -8.19 25.39 7.64
CA SER A 320 -7.79 24.93 8.95
C SER A 320 -8.76 23.88 9.52
N VAL A 321 -8.26 22.98 10.35
CA VAL A 321 -9.09 22.01 11.07
C VAL A 321 -9.31 22.41 12.52
N GLY A 322 -10.46 22.05 13.07
CA GLY A 322 -10.97 22.54 14.36
C GLY A 322 -11.02 21.53 15.51
N GLY A 323 -10.33 20.39 15.42
CA GLY A 323 -10.33 19.33 16.45
C GLY A 323 -10.68 17.95 15.87
N PHE A 324 -10.82 16.96 16.74
CA PHE A 324 -11.10 15.57 16.36
C PHE A 324 -12.49 15.12 16.79
N VAL A 325 -13.16 14.34 15.93
CA VAL A 325 -14.43 13.68 16.22
C VAL A 325 -14.38 12.20 15.89
N VAL A 326 -15.22 11.41 16.54
CA VAL A 326 -15.45 9.99 16.25
C VAL A 326 -16.95 9.68 16.24
N ALA A 327 -17.36 8.75 15.39
CA ALA A 327 -18.73 8.25 15.34
C ALA A 327 -18.75 6.74 15.64
N GLU A 328 -19.39 6.35 16.75
CA GLU A 328 -19.43 4.95 17.20
C GLU A 328 -20.13 4.04 16.19
N ALA A 329 -21.13 4.56 15.45
CA ALA A 329 -21.85 3.81 14.41
C ALA A 329 -20.94 3.27 13.30
N LEU A 330 -19.81 3.93 13.03
CA LEU A 330 -18.82 3.45 12.06
C LEU A 330 -18.04 2.23 12.58
N LEU A 331 -17.97 2.03 13.89
CA LEU A 331 -17.14 1.00 14.52
C LEU A 331 -17.87 -0.33 14.74
N GLU A 332 -19.18 -0.39 14.45
CA GLU A 332 -20.02 -1.57 14.73
C GLU A 332 -19.61 -2.82 13.95
N GLN A 333 -19.18 -2.64 12.69
CA GLN A 333 -18.74 -3.73 11.81
C GLN A 333 -17.21 -3.84 11.69
N VAL A 334 -16.47 -3.13 12.55
CA VAL A 334 -15.00 -3.21 12.59
C VAL A 334 -14.58 -4.42 13.40
N ASP A 335 -13.58 -5.16 12.91
CA ASP A 335 -13.02 -6.32 13.60
C ASP A 335 -12.59 -5.94 15.03
N PRO A 336 -12.85 -6.80 16.04
CA PRO A 336 -12.56 -6.47 17.43
C PRO A 336 -11.12 -6.04 17.69
N GLY A 337 -10.15 -6.68 17.05
CA GLY A 337 -8.73 -6.32 17.17
C GLY A 337 -8.42 -4.92 16.62
N VAL A 338 -9.03 -4.56 15.48
CA VAL A 338 -8.89 -3.22 14.89
C VAL A 338 -9.57 -2.17 15.76
N ARG A 339 -10.78 -2.47 16.26
CA ARG A 339 -11.50 -1.57 17.18
C ARG A 339 -10.72 -1.31 18.46
N ALA A 340 -10.08 -2.34 19.02
CA ALA A 340 -9.23 -2.21 20.20
C ALA A 340 -7.99 -1.36 19.92
N ALA A 341 -7.28 -1.62 18.81
CA ALA A 341 -6.10 -0.83 18.42
C ALA A 341 -6.46 0.64 18.13
N PHE A 342 -7.61 0.89 17.50
CA PHE A 342 -8.12 2.24 17.25
C PHE A 342 -8.46 2.96 18.57
N SER A 343 -9.16 2.29 19.49
CA SER A 343 -9.52 2.87 20.80
C SER A 343 -8.28 3.28 21.60
N ALA A 344 -7.24 2.45 21.60
CA ALA A 344 -5.97 2.77 22.28
C ALA A 344 -5.28 4.02 21.73
N VAL A 345 -5.46 4.33 20.43
CA VAL A 345 -4.98 5.59 19.84
C VAL A 345 -5.82 6.78 20.26
N LEU A 346 -7.15 6.61 20.38
CA LEU A 346 -8.04 7.68 20.82
C LEU A 346 -7.80 8.10 22.28
N ASP A 347 -7.37 7.19 23.16
CA ASP A 347 -7.08 7.48 24.57
C ASP A 347 -5.99 8.55 24.75
N GLY A 348 -5.14 8.76 23.73
CA GLY A 348 -4.10 9.80 23.71
C GLY A 348 -4.52 11.12 23.09
N LEU A 349 -5.80 11.28 22.69
CA LEU A 349 -6.29 12.44 21.94
C LEU A 349 -7.56 13.02 22.58
N GLU A 350 -7.74 14.34 22.48
CA GLU A 350 -9.02 14.97 22.78
C GLU A 350 -9.97 14.80 21.60
N VAL A 351 -10.97 13.92 21.75
CA VAL A 351 -11.89 13.52 20.68
C VAL A 351 -13.34 13.64 21.14
N GLU A 352 -14.14 14.39 20.38
CA GLU A 352 -15.58 14.52 20.60
C GLU A 352 -16.36 13.39 19.92
N ARG A 353 -17.53 13.02 20.47
CA ARG A 353 -18.44 12.08 19.80
C ARG A 353 -19.44 12.86 18.94
N VAL A 354 -19.68 12.36 17.73
CA VAL A 354 -20.70 12.89 16.82
C VAL A 354 -21.64 11.78 16.36
N GLU A 355 -22.89 12.15 16.11
CA GLU A 355 -23.87 11.29 15.47
C GLU A 355 -23.83 11.53 13.96
N LEU A 356 -23.83 10.45 13.19
CA LEU A 356 -23.88 10.48 11.73
C LEU A 356 -25.19 9.84 11.26
N PRO A 357 -25.62 10.11 10.01
CA PRO A 357 -26.70 9.35 9.40
C PRO A 357 -26.42 7.84 9.43
N PRO A 358 -27.46 6.99 9.32
CA PRO A 358 -27.27 5.53 9.35
C PRO A 358 -26.30 5.05 8.27
N VAL A 359 -25.22 4.37 8.71
CA VAL A 359 -24.11 3.94 7.83
C VAL A 359 -24.61 3.04 6.70
N ALA A 360 -25.55 2.13 7.00
CA ALA A 360 -26.12 1.24 6.00
C ALA A 360 -26.85 2.00 4.88
N GLU A 361 -27.62 3.03 5.24
CA GLU A 361 -28.38 3.83 4.27
C GLU A 361 -27.46 4.74 3.43
N MET A 362 -26.43 5.33 4.05
CA MET A 362 -25.39 6.08 3.33
C MET A 362 -24.67 5.19 2.33
N PHE A 363 -24.27 3.99 2.76
CA PHE A 363 -23.56 3.05 1.91
C PHE A 363 -24.42 2.54 0.75
N GLU A 364 -25.70 2.26 0.99
CA GLU A 364 -26.64 1.85 -0.05
C GLU A 364 -26.81 2.94 -1.13
N ALA A 365 -27.11 4.18 -0.72
CA ALA A 365 -27.26 5.30 -1.65
C ALA A 365 -25.98 5.54 -2.46
N PHE A 366 -24.82 5.49 -1.80
CA PHE A 366 -23.52 5.59 -2.48
C PHE A 366 -23.32 4.48 -3.52
N ARG A 367 -23.62 3.23 -3.18
CA ARG A 367 -23.45 2.08 -4.08
C ARG A 367 -24.35 2.16 -5.30
N LEU A 368 -25.59 2.61 -5.15
CA LEU A 368 -26.53 2.70 -6.27
C LEU A 368 -26.04 3.71 -7.30
N VAL A 369 -25.62 4.90 -6.86
CA VAL A 369 -25.07 5.93 -7.76
C VAL A 369 -23.73 5.47 -8.36
N GLN A 370 -22.85 4.87 -7.55
CA GLN A 370 -21.59 4.30 -8.07
C GLN A 370 -21.84 3.26 -9.15
N ALA A 371 -22.81 2.36 -8.94
CA ALA A 371 -23.13 1.31 -9.89
C ALA A 371 -23.69 1.88 -11.20
N ALA A 372 -24.64 2.81 -11.12
CA ALA A 372 -25.18 3.48 -12.30
C ALA A 372 -24.08 4.17 -13.12
N GLU A 373 -23.19 4.91 -12.47
CA GLU A 373 -22.08 5.60 -13.16
C GLU A 373 -21.03 4.62 -13.73
N ALA A 374 -20.77 3.50 -13.05
CA ALA A 374 -19.89 2.46 -13.56
C ALA A 374 -20.47 1.81 -14.83
N TRP A 375 -21.77 1.53 -14.84
CA TRP A 375 -22.45 1.02 -16.02
C TRP A 375 -22.45 2.04 -17.16
N ALA A 376 -22.69 3.31 -16.87
CA ALA A 376 -22.63 4.38 -17.86
C ALA A 376 -21.22 4.56 -18.46
N SER A 377 -20.17 4.32 -17.66
CA SER A 377 -18.78 4.51 -18.07
C SER A 377 -18.26 3.39 -18.98
N ASP A 378 -18.46 2.12 -18.59
CA ASP A 378 -17.86 0.97 -19.29
C ASP A 378 -18.84 -0.20 -19.53
N GLY A 379 -20.12 -0.07 -19.18
CA GLY A 379 -21.12 -1.14 -19.29
C GLY A 379 -21.33 -1.66 -20.72
N GLU A 380 -21.26 -0.78 -21.73
CA GLU A 380 -21.32 -1.19 -23.14
C GLU A 380 -20.13 -2.10 -23.51
N TRP A 381 -18.92 -1.73 -23.09
CA TRP A 381 -17.72 -2.55 -23.31
C TRP A 381 -17.85 -3.89 -22.58
N VAL A 382 -18.32 -3.89 -21.33
CA VAL A 382 -18.52 -5.12 -20.55
C VAL A 382 -19.55 -6.04 -21.22
N ALA A 383 -20.67 -5.50 -21.68
CA ALA A 383 -21.70 -6.28 -22.38
C ALA A 383 -21.19 -6.91 -23.69
N ALA A 384 -20.28 -6.24 -24.39
CA ALA A 384 -19.65 -6.75 -25.60
C ALA A 384 -18.59 -7.85 -25.35
N HIS A 385 -18.13 -8.02 -24.10
CA HIS A 385 -17.04 -8.93 -23.73
C HIS A 385 -17.46 -9.88 -22.57
N PRO A 386 -18.47 -10.74 -22.76
CA PRO A 386 -18.91 -11.63 -21.69
C PRO A 386 -17.81 -12.61 -21.25
N GLY A 387 -17.61 -12.73 -19.94
CA GLY A 387 -16.69 -13.70 -19.35
C GLY A 387 -15.21 -13.29 -19.32
N VAL A 388 -14.88 -12.04 -19.65
CA VAL A 388 -13.50 -11.54 -19.57
C VAL A 388 -13.11 -11.01 -18.18
N LEU A 389 -14.11 -10.69 -17.34
CA LEU A 389 -13.91 -10.16 -16.00
C LEU A 389 -13.89 -11.30 -14.97
N ALA A 390 -13.22 -11.06 -13.85
CA ALA A 390 -13.35 -11.89 -12.67
C ALA A 390 -14.81 -11.95 -12.19
N ASP A 391 -15.24 -13.10 -11.68
CA ASP A 391 -16.63 -13.36 -11.30
C ASP A 391 -17.23 -12.29 -10.37
N ASP A 392 -16.44 -11.79 -9.42
CA ASP A 392 -16.91 -10.78 -8.46
C ASP A 392 -17.06 -9.39 -9.08
N VAL A 393 -16.22 -9.04 -10.06
CA VAL A 393 -16.32 -7.79 -10.82
C VAL A 393 -17.46 -7.89 -11.84
N GLN A 394 -17.60 -9.01 -12.53
CA GLN A 394 -18.72 -9.29 -13.43
C GLN A 394 -20.07 -9.17 -12.70
N ALA A 395 -20.20 -9.80 -11.52
CA ALA A 395 -21.42 -9.72 -10.72
C ALA A 395 -21.79 -8.28 -10.33
N ARG A 396 -20.80 -7.39 -10.14
CA ARG A 396 -21.03 -5.96 -9.86
C ARG A 396 -21.52 -5.21 -11.09
N PHE A 397 -20.96 -5.47 -12.27
CA PHE A 397 -21.48 -4.89 -13.53
C PHE A 397 -22.87 -5.44 -13.87
N ASP A 398 -23.13 -6.73 -13.63
CA ASP A 398 -24.47 -7.30 -13.83
C ASP A 398 -25.49 -6.62 -12.92
N ALA A 399 -25.14 -6.38 -11.65
CA ALA A 399 -26.00 -5.62 -10.74
C ALA A 399 -26.16 -4.16 -11.18
N ALA A 400 -25.09 -3.53 -11.64
CA ALA A 400 -25.09 -2.16 -12.16
C ALA A 400 -26.00 -2.00 -13.38
N SER A 401 -26.04 -2.98 -14.29
CA SER A 401 -26.90 -2.99 -15.47
C SER A 401 -28.41 -2.96 -15.15
N ARG A 402 -28.77 -3.24 -13.90
CA ARG A 402 -30.15 -3.29 -13.42
C ARG A 402 -30.58 -2.02 -12.66
N VAL A 403 -29.69 -1.06 -12.45
CA VAL A 403 -30.04 0.22 -11.83
C VAL A 403 -30.71 1.09 -12.89
N ASP A 404 -31.99 1.39 -12.69
CA ASP A 404 -32.74 2.29 -13.57
C ASP A 404 -32.60 3.76 -13.15
N GLU A 405 -32.98 4.67 -14.05
CA GLU A 405 -32.91 6.12 -13.85
C GLU A 405 -33.66 6.58 -12.59
N ALA A 406 -34.84 5.99 -12.32
CA ALA A 406 -35.62 6.33 -11.13
C ALA A 406 -34.92 5.94 -9.81
N THR A 407 -34.27 4.78 -9.78
CA THR A 407 -33.48 4.31 -8.65
C THR A 407 -32.24 5.17 -8.45
N GLU A 408 -31.55 5.52 -9.54
CA GLU A 408 -30.39 6.40 -9.51
C GLU A 408 -30.78 7.79 -8.98
N ASP A 409 -31.85 8.41 -9.50
CA ASP A 409 -32.32 9.73 -9.08
C ASP A 409 -32.70 9.76 -7.60
N ALA A 410 -33.41 8.73 -7.12
CA ALA A 410 -33.75 8.60 -5.71
C ALA A 410 -32.49 8.49 -4.84
N ALA A 411 -31.50 7.70 -5.26
CA ALA A 411 -30.23 7.55 -4.55
C ALA A 411 -29.43 8.86 -4.56
N ARG A 412 -29.43 9.63 -5.66
CA ARG A 412 -28.79 10.95 -5.75
C ARG A 412 -29.44 11.95 -4.79
N GLY A 413 -30.77 11.96 -4.69
CA GLY A 413 -31.49 12.78 -3.70
C GLY A 413 -31.04 12.47 -2.27
N ARG A 414 -30.97 11.18 -1.92
CA ARG A 414 -30.50 10.70 -0.62
C ARG A 414 -29.05 11.08 -0.33
N LEU A 415 -28.17 11.00 -1.34
CA LEU A 415 -26.78 11.42 -1.19
C LEU A 415 -26.64 12.92 -0.90
N ALA A 416 -27.49 13.76 -1.49
CA ALA A 416 -27.50 15.19 -1.18
C ALA A 416 -27.89 15.44 0.29
N GLU A 417 -28.95 14.78 0.77
CA GLU A 417 -29.36 14.85 2.19
C GLU A 417 -28.24 14.39 3.13
N PHE A 418 -27.58 13.27 2.82
CA PHE A 418 -26.46 12.77 3.61
C PHE A 418 -25.25 13.70 3.58
N ARG A 419 -24.94 14.31 2.44
CA ARG A 419 -23.86 15.29 2.34
C ARG A 419 -24.11 16.48 3.27
N ASP A 420 -25.31 17.05 3.26
CA ASP A 420 -25.66 18.18 4.13
C ASP A 420 -25.62 17.80 5.62
N ALA A 421 -26.08 16.60 5.95
CA ALA A 421 -26.01 16.07 7.31
C ALA A 421 -24.56 15.84 7.77
N LEU A 422 -23.70 15.28 6.91
CA LEU A 422 -22.27 15.10 7.18
C LEU A 422 -21.56 16.43 7.37
N ASP A 423 -21.82 17.42 6.50
CA ASP A 423 -21.23 18.76 6.61
C ASP A 423 -21.63 19.43 7.94
N THR A 424 -22.88 19.28 8.35
CA THR A 424 -23.38 19.79 9.63
C THR A 424 -22.75 19.07 10.83
N ALA A 425 -22.71 17.74 10.79
CA ALA A 425 -22.20 16.91 11.89
C ALA A 425 -20.69 17.07 12.09
N LEU A 426 -19.92 17.23 11.00
CA LEU A 426 -18.46 17.34 11.06
C LEU A 426 -17.98 18.78 11.22
N GLY A 427 -18.61 19.73 10.51
CA GLY A 427 -18.14 21.11 10.46
C GLY A 427 -16.68 21.19 10.01
N ARG A 428 -15.81 21.82 10.81
CA ARG A 428 -14.36 21.92 10.54
C ARG A 428 -13.52 20.84 11.23
N ARG A 429 -14.15 19.89 11.91
CA ARG A 429 -13.44 18.86 12.70
C ARG A 429 -13.00 17.70 11.81
N VAL A 430 -11.98 17.00 12.25
CA VAL A 430 -11.44 15.81 11.57
C VAL A 430 -12.10 14.58 12.15
N LEU A 431 -12.83 13.84 11.32
CA LEU A 431 -13.36 12.53 11.70
C LEU A 431 -12.23 11.50 11.70
N LEU A 432 -12.04 10.86 12.84
CA LEU A 432 -11.14 9.74 13.03
C LEU A 432 -11.90 8.42 12.88
N LEU A 433 -11.35 7.52 12.07
CA LEU A 433 -11.86 6.15 11.91
C LEU A 433 -10.74 5.21 11.43
N PRO A 434 -10.88 3.87 11.54
CA PRO A 434 -9.99 2.94 10.86
C PRO A 434 -10.04 3.12 9.32
N SER A 435 -8.91 3.00 8.64
CA SER A 435 -8.87 3.05 7.17
C SER A 435 -9.38 1.77 6.50
N ALA A 436 -9.48 0.67 7.24
CA ALA A 436 -10.11 -0.59 6.86
C ALA A 436 -10.75 -1.25 8.10
N SER A 437 -11.77 -2.07 7.89
CA SER A 437 -12.48 -2.75 8.99
C SER A 437 -11.69 -3.91 9.61
N SER A 438 -10.70 -4.44 8.90
CA SER A 438 -9.89 -5.59 9.30
C SER A 438 -8.39 -5.35 9.04
N VAL A 439 -7.55 -6.28 9.50
CA VAL A 439 -6.22 -6.47 8.89
C VAL A 439 -6.37 -7.03 7.48
N ALA A 440 -5.30 -6.98 6.68
CA ALA A 440 -5.29 -7.57 5.34
C ALA A 440 -5.72 -9.06 5.39
N PRO A 441 -6.83 -9.44 4.72
CA PRO A 441 -7.27 -10.83 4.65
C PRO A 441 -6.22 -11.73 4.00
N ALA A 442 -6.17 -13.01 4.40
CA ALA A 442 -5.30 -13.99 3.76
C ALA A 442 -5.65 -14.14 2.27
N LEU A 443 -4.65 -14.39 1.43
CA LEU A 443 -4.81 -14.53 -0.02
C LEU A 443 -5.71 -15.72 -0.39
N ASP A 444 -5.69 -16.78 0.44
CA ASP A 444 -6.48 -17.99 0.33
C ASP A 444 -7.80 -17.94 1.14
N ALA A 445 -8.14 -16.78 1.73
CA ALA A 445 -9.42 -16.59 2.40
C ALA A 445 -10.59 -16.81 1.41
N SER A 446 -11.71 -17.32 1.93
CA SER A 446 -12.90 -17.55 1.11
C SER A 446 -13.49 -16.24 0.59
N ALA A 447 -14.28 -16.31 -0.49
CA ALA A 447 -14.92 -15.15 -1.08
C ALA A 447 -15.83 -14.43 -0.07
N GLU A 448 -16.51 -15.18 0.80
CA GLU A 448 -17.40 -14.66 1.83
C GLU A 448 -16.63 -13.84 2.88
N VAL A 449 -15.45 -14.31 3.31
CA VAL A 449 -14.61 -13.57 4.26
C VAL A 449 -14.12 -12.27 3.65
N ILE A 450 -13.68 -12.32 2.39
CA ILE A 450 -13.20 -11.13 1.67
C ILE A 450 -14.35 -10.14 1.45
N ASP A 451 -15.55 -10.60 1.07
CA ASP A 451 -16.69 -9.72 0.82
C ASP A 451 -17.28 -9.13 2.10
N ALA A 452 -17.27 -9.87 3.21
CA ALA A 452 -17.65 -9.34 4.52
C ALA A 452 -16.71 -8.20 4.96
N ALA A 453 -15.39 -8.42 4.90
CA ALA A 453 -14.40 -7.39 5.21
C ALA A 453 -14.51 -6.19 4.26
N ARG A 454 -14.76 -6.44 2.97
CA ARG A 454 -15.00 -5.41 1.97
C ARG A 454 -16.23 -4.57 2.32
N THR A 455 -17.36 -5.20 2.62
CA THR A 455 -18.63 -4.52 2.92
C THR A 455 -18.51 -3.65 4.17
N ALA A 456 -17.94 -4.18 5.24
CA ALA A 456 -17.68 -3.41 6.46
C ALA A 456 -16.72 -2.22 6.19
N THR A 457 -15.64 -2.45 5.43
CA THR A 457 -14.71 -1.39 5.03
C THR A 457 -15.38 -0.32 4.19
N LEU A 458 -16.27 -0.67 3.27
CA LEU A 458 -16.95 0.33 2.44
C LEU A 458 -17.96 1.18 3.22
N GLY A 459 -18.53 0.65 4.32
CA GLY A 459 -19.31 1.46 5.26
C GLY A 459 -18.47 2.55 5.93
N LEU A 460 -17.18 2.28 6.18
CA LEU A 460 -16.22 3.27 6.70
C LEU A 460 -15.85 4.30 5.64
N THR A 461 -15.56 3.84 4.42
CA THR A 461 -14.87 4.67 3.43
C THR A 461 -15.80 5.49 2.53
N CYS A 462 -17.09 5.13 2.41
CA CYS A 462 -18.04 5.78 1.52
C CYS A 462 -18.29 7.26 1.87
N LEU A 463 -18.23 7.64 3.15
CA LEU A 463 -18.53 9.00 3.60
C LEU A 463 -17.63 10.06 2.95
N ALA A 464 -16.36 9.74 2.69
CA ALA A 464 -15.45 10.63 1.99
C ALA A 464 -15.85 10.81 0.51
N GLY A 465 -16.44 9.78 -0.11
CA GLY A 465 -17.07 9.85 -1.42
C GLY A 465 -18.32 10.72 -1.42
N ILE A 466 -19.23 10.48 -0.48
CA ILE A 466 -20.49 11.22 -0.36
C ILE A 466 -20.22 12.72 -0.18
N GLY A 467 -19.35 13.06 0.78
CA GLY A 467 -19.03 14.45 1.11
C GLY A 467 -17.98 15.12 0.23
N GLY A 468 -17.31 14.37 -0.66
CA GLY A 468 -16.18 14.87 -1.45
C GLY A 468 -14.96 15.26 -0.60
N TYR A 469 -14.81 14.66 0.57
CA TYR A 469 -13.83 15.03 1.59
C TYR A 469 -12.43 14.48 1.28
N PRO A 470 -11.36 15.22 1.62
CA PRO A 470 -10.02 14.66 1.71
C PRO A 470 -9.94 13.68 2.87
N ALA A 471 -9.19 12.60 2.67
CA ALA A 471 -9.02 11.56 3.66
C ALA A 471 -7.59 10.99 3.64
N LEU A 472 -6.91 11.06 4.78
CA LEU A 472 -5.53 10.64 4.96
C LEU A 472 -5.47 9.34 5.78
N SER A 473 -4.96 8.27 5.17
CA SER A 473 -4.56 7.03 5.86
C SER A 473 -3.15 7.17 6.42
N VAL A 474 -3.02 7.02 7.74
CA VAL A 474 -1.77 7.08 8.50
C VAL A 474 -1.44 5.68 9.00
N PRO A 475 -0.24 5.12 8.72
CA PRO A 475 0.11 3.75 9.11
C PRO A 475 0.46 3.68 10.61
N ARG A 476 -0.56 3.78 11.48
CA ARG A 476 -0.37 3.91 12.94
C ARG A 476 -0.93 2.75 13.76
N LEU A 477 -1.95 2.04 13.28
CA LEU A 477 -2.55 0.94 14.05
C LEU A 477 -1.81 -0.37 13.73
N VAL A 478 -1.69 -1.23 14.74
CA VAL A 478 -1.08 -2.56 14.60
C VAL A 478 -1.93 -3.59 15.32
N VAL A 479 -2.29 -4.66 14.62
CA VAL A 479 -3.04 -5.80 15.18
C VAL A 479 -2.29 -7.07 14.80
N ASP A 480 -1.85 -7.84 15.79
CA ASP A 480 -1.05 -9.07 15.57
C ASP A 480 0.15 -8.85 14.63
N ARG A 481 0.87 -7.73 14.82
CA ARG A 481 2.00 -7.27 13.98
C ARG A 481 1.64 -6.94 12.52
N LYS A 482 0.36 -6.88 12.17
CA LYS A 482 -0.13 -6.45 10.85
C LYS A 482 -0.57 -4.98 10.91
N PRO A 483 -0.22 -4.16 9.90
CA PRO A 483 -0.60 -2.76 9.88
C PRO A 483 -2.09 -2.60 9.60
N VAL A 484 -2.67 -1.56 10.20
CA VAL A 484 -3.96 -0.96 9.81
C VAL A 484 -3.81 0.56 9.85
N GLY A 485 -4.43 1.26 8.91
CA GLY A 485 -4.40 2.71 8.84
C GLY A 485 -5.34 3.36 9.85
N LEU A 486 -4.90 4.47 10.44
CA LEU A 486 -5.77 5.47 11.06
C LEU A 486 -6.16 6.47 9.97
N CYS A 487 -7.45 6.61 9.69
CA CYS A 487 -7.96 7.54 8.70
C CYS A 487 -8.37 8.87 9.36
N LEU A 488 -7.88 9.97 8.81
CA LEU A 488 -8.30 11.34 9.14
C LEU A 488 -9.13 11.86 7.98
N VAL A 489 -10.43 12.10 8.18
CA VAL A 489 -11.30 12.71 7.16
C VAL A 489 -11.57 14.15 7.56
N GLY A 490 -11.12 15.09 6.73
CA GLY A 490 -11.22 16.53 7.00
C GLY A 490 -12.31 17.21 6.16
N PRO A 491 -12.60 18.50 6.43
CA PRO A 491 -13.46 19.27 5.55
C PRO A 491 -12.81 19.45 4.17
N ARG A 492 -13.65 19.73 3.16
CA ARG A 492 -13.18 20.03 1.79
C ARG A 492 -12.16 21.17 1.82
N GLY A 493 -11.03 20.98 1.13
CA GLY A 493 -9.90 21.93 1.10
C GLY A 493 -8.94 21.84 2.30
N ALA A 494 -9.12 20.90 3.23
CA ALA A 494 -8.18 20.70 4.33
C ALA A 494 -7.05 19.71 4.02
N ASP A 495 -6.86 19.32 2.76
CA ASP A 495 -5.90 18.29 2.31
C ASP A 495 -4.50 18.47 2.91
N LEU A 496 -3.91 19.65 2.78
CA LEU A 496 -2.58 19.96 3.30
C LEU A 496 -2.60 20.09 4.83
N ALA A 497 -3.69 20.60 5.41
CA ALA A 497 -3.83 20.69 6.86
C ALA A 497 -3.87 19.31 7.53
N LEU A 498 -4.48 18.31 6.88
CA LEU A 498 -4.46 16.93 7.37
C LEU A 498 -3.03 16.36 7.47
N LEU A 499 -2.13 16.74 6.54
CA LEU A 499 -0.74 16.32 6.59
C LEU A 499 0.00 16.95 7.78
N GLU A 500 -0.27 18.22 8.12
CA GLU A 500 0.30 18.88 9.30
C GLU A 500 -0.25 18.29 10.61
N VAL A 501 -1.54 17.98 10.65
CA VAL A 501 -2.18 17.31 11.78
C VAL A 501 -1.54 15.94 12.02
N ALA A 502 -1.28 15.19 10.96
CA ALA A 502 -0.66 13.88 11.06
C ALA A 502 0.77 13.93 11.62
N VAL A 503 1.54 15.00 11.40
CA VAL A 503 2.84 15.20 12.07
C VAL A 503 2.66 15.18 13.58
N SER A 504 1.64 15.89 14.08
CA SER A 504 1.35 15.99 15.50
C SER A 504 0.90 14.64 16.08
N ILE A 505 0.07 13.89 15.35
CA ILE A 505 -0.38 12.55 15.77
C ILE A 505 0.79 11.57 15.83
N VAL A 506 1.69 11.58 14.84
CA VAL A 506 2.85 10.68 14.80
C VAL A 506 3.93 11.06 15.84
N ALA A 507 4.04 12.34 16.21
CA ALA A 507 5.01 12.78 17.21
C ALA A 507 4.56 12.49 18.66
N ASN A 508 3.25 12.50 18.93
CA ASN A 508 2.70 12.44 20.29
C ASN A 508 2.19 11.05 20.71
N LEU A 509 2.18 10.08 19.80
CA LEU A 509 1.72 8.70 20.03
C LEU A 509 2.77 7.70 19.57
#